data_AF-A0A351YXQ2-F1
#
_entry.id   AF-A0A351YXQ2-F1
#
_cell.length_a   1.000
_cell.length_b   1.000
_cell.length_c   1.000
_cell.angle_alpha   90.00
_cell.angle_beta   90.00
_cell.angle_gamma   90.00
#
_symmetry.space_group_name_H-M   'P 1'
#
loop_
_entity.id
_entity.type
_entity.pdbx_description
1 polymer ?
#
loop_
_entity_poly.entity_id
_entity_poly.type
_entity_poly.pdbx_seq_one_letter_code
_entity_poly.pdbx_strand_id
1 'polypeptide(L)' 'QEKKIGVMVDALIGEEDVVIKPLRDQFTTSPGIAGASILGDGSVSLIIDVNQLLELGVKQEINAQKTREEIALKSTVRG' A
#
# COMPACT_ATOMS: atom_id res chain seq x y z
N GLN A 1 14.89 -6.90 -14.20
CA GLN A 1 13.92 -7.97 -13.86
C GLN A 1 12.64 -7.30 -13.43
N GLU A 2 11.49 -7.68 -13.98
CA GLU A 2 10.19 -7.15 -13.54
C GLU A 2 9.83 -7.76 -12.17
N LYS A 3 9.58 -6.90 -11.18
CA LYS A 3 9.14 -7.33 -9.85
C LYS A 3 7.63 -7.43 -9.84
N LYS A 4 7.09 -8.65 -9.78
CA LYS A 4 5.65 -8.90 -9.63
C LYS A 4 5.26 -8.80 -8.16
N ILE A 5 4.18 -8.07 -7.87
CA ILE A 5 3.63 -7.92 -6.52
C ILE A 5 2.12 -8.18 -6.60
N GLY A 6 1.57 -8.82 -5.56
CA GLY A 6 0.14 -9.07 -5.43
C GLY A 6 -0.39 -8.52 -4.10
N VAL A 7 -1.68 -8.18 -4.08
CA VAL A 7 -2.40 -7.75 -2.88
C VAL A 7 -3.28 -8.91 -2.42
N MET A 8 -3.13 -9.33 -1.16
CA MET A 8 -4.00 -10.35 -0.58
C MET A 8 -5.33 -9.72 -0.16
N VAL A 9 -6.43 -10.36 -0.55
CA VAL A 9 -7.80 -9.94 -0.23
C VAL A 9 -8.61 -11.15 0.22
N ASP A 10 -9.67 -10.92 0.99
CA ASP A 10 -10.55 -12.00 1.44
C ASP A 10 -11.36 -12.59 0.29
N ALA A 11 -11.84 -11.75 -0.63
CA ALA A 11 -12.64 -12.16 -1.77
C ALA A 11 -12.56 -11.17 -2.94
N LEU A 12 -12.77 -11.67 -4.15
CA LEU A 12 -13.01 -10.85 -5.35
C LEU A 12 -14.52 -10.78 -5.59
N ILE A 13 -15.09 -9.57 -5.52
CA ILE A 13 -16.53 -9.36 -5.70
C ILE A 13 -16.89 -9.19 -7.18
N GLY A 14 -16.07 -8.44 -7.93
CA GLY A 14 -16.29 -8.16 -9.35
C GLY A 14 -15.59 -6.88 -9.80
N GLU A 15 -15.98 -6.39 -10.97
CA GLU A 15 -15.55 -5.12 -11.55
C GLU A 15 -16.76 -4.20 -11.68
N GLU A 16 -16.63 -2.94 -11.28
CA GLU A 16 -17.70 -1.94 -11.32
C GLU A 16 -17.13 -0.56 -11.68
N ASP A 17 -17.86 0.18 -12.51
CA ASP A 17 -17.56 1.58 -12.79
C ASP A 17 -18.03 2.47 -11.64
N VAL A 18 -17.09 3.10 -10.94
CA VAL A 18 -17.39 3.94 -9.77
C VAL A 18 -16.88 5.37 -9.96
N VAL A 19 -17.62 6.33 -9.38
CA VAL A 19 -17.15 7.71 -9.30
C VAL A 19 -16.31 7.87 -8.03
N ILE A 20 -15.03 8.20 -8.19
CA ILE A 20 -14.13 8.47 -7.08
C ILE A 20 -14.45 9.85 -6.51
N LYS A 21 -14.79 9.93 -5.23
CA LYS A 21 -14.92 11.18 -4.48
C LYS A 21 -13.67 11.36 -3.60
N PRO A 22 -12.85 12.40 -3.84
CA PRO A 22 -11.70 12.67 -2.99
C PRO A 22 -12.14 12.92 -1.55
N LEU A 23 -11.45 12.29 -0.59
CA LEU A 23 -11.63 12.56 0.83
C LEU A 23 -10.99 13.91 1.16
N ARG A 24 -11.78 14.99 1.13
CA ARG A 24 -11.30 16.35 1.40
C ARG A 24 -11.35 16.65 2.90
N ASP A 25 -10.22 16.59 3.57
CA ASP A 25 -9.99 17.23 4.87
C ASP A 25 -8.48 17.43 5.07
N GLN A 26 -8.10 18.52 5.74
CA GLN A 26 -6.74 18.87 6.16
C GLN A 26 -6.08 17.81 7.05
N PHE A 27 -6.84 16.80 7.49
CA PHE A 27 -6.39 15.68 8.33
C PHE A 27 -6.44 14.30 7.64
N THR A 28 -6.97 14.15 6.42
CA THR A 28 -7.31 12.84 5.83
C THR A 28 -6.51 12.45 4.59
N THR A 29 -5.39 13.11 4.31
CA THR A 29 -4.46 12.62 3.27
C THR A 29 -3.75 11.37 3.77
N SER A 30 -4.45 10.24 3.75
CA SER A 30 -3.92 8.94 4.16
C SER A 30 -3.15 8.34 2.98
N PRO A 31 -1.83 8.10 3.12
CA PRO A 31 -1.04 7.46 2.08
C PRO A 31 -1.66 6.12 1.64
N GLY A 32 -1.78 5.90 0.33
CA GLY A 32 -2.38 4.69 -0.23
C GLY A 32 -3.90 4.74 -0.42
N ILE A 33 -4.58 5.83 -0.05
CA ILE A 33 -6.01 6.04 -0.30
C ILE A 33 -6.20 7.11 -1.38
N ALA A 34 -6.92 6.76 -2.46
CA ALA A 34 -7.27 7.69 -3.54
C ALA A 34 -8.58 8.45 -3.27
N GLY A 35 -9.50 7.85 -2.52
CA GLY A 35 -10.80 8.44 -2.20
C GLY A 35 -11.80 7.42 -1.67
N ALA A 36 -13.08 7.77 -1.72
CA ALA A 36 -14.18 6.84 -1.44
C ALA A 36 -15.31 6.99 -2.46
N SER A 37 -16.18 5.99 -2.52
CA SER A 37 -17.44 6.04 -3.28
C SER A 37 -18.58 5.46 -2.46
N ILE A 38 -19.81 5.84 -2.80
CA ILE A 38 -21.02 5.24 -2.24
C ILE A 38 -21.57 4.30 -3.32
N LEU A 39 -21.72 3.02 -2.99
CA LEU A 39 -22.22 1.99 -3.89
C LEU A 39 -23.75 2.05 -4.01
N GLY A 40 -24.32 1.31 -4.98
CA GLY A 40 -25.77 1.30 -5.23
C GLY A 40 -26.62 0.81 -4.04
N ASP A 41 -26.04 0.04 -3.14
CA ASP A 41 -26.68 -0.42 -1.89
C ASP A 41 -26.53 0.57 -0.72
N GLY A 42 -25.87 1.72 -0.94
CA GLY A 42 -25.62 2.75 0.05
C GLY A 42 -24.39 2.50 0.93
N SER A 43 -23.66 1.40 0.73
CA SER A 43 -22.41 1.15 1.44
C SER A 43 -21.29 2.08 0.95
N VAL A 44 -20.31 2.34 1.83
CA VAL A 44 -19.14 3.15 1.49
C VAL A 44 -17.98 2.23 1.10
N SER A 45 -17.44 2.46 -0.09
CA SER A 45 -16.25 1.76 -0.61
C SER A 45 -15.04 2.68 -0.61
N LEU A 46 -13.91 2.17 -0.15
CA LEU A 46 -12.63 2.88 -0.16
C LEU A 46 -11.88 2.58 -1.44
N ILE A 47 -11.39 3.62 -2.13
CA ILE A 47 -10.61 3.48 -3.34
C ILE A 47 -9.12 3.58 -2.98
N ILE A 48 -8.38 2.52 -3.30
CA ILE A 48 -6.97 2.36 -2.95
C ILE A 48 -6.07 2.79 -4.11
N ASP A 49 -5.04 3.58 -3.82
CA ASP A 49 -3.94 3.84 -4.75
C ASP A 49 -2.90 2.73 -4.62
N VAL A 50 -2.91 1.79 -5.58
CA VAL A 50 -2.02 0.62 -5.55
C VAL A 50 -0.56 1.03 -5.62
N ASN A 51 -0.19 2.07 -6.38
CA ASN A 51 1.21 2.46 -6.49
C ASN A 51 1.73 2.99 -5.15
N GLN A 52 0.98 3.88 -4.50
CA GLN A 52 1.34 4.36 -3.17
C GLN A 52 1.30 3.25 -2.11
N LEU A 53 0.32 2.35 -2.17
CA LEU A 53 0.24 1.20 -1.27
C LEU A 53 1.50 0.32 -1.39
N LEU A 54 1.93 0.04 -2.62
CA LEU A 54 3.15 -0.72 -2.88
C LEU A 54 4.39 0.00 -2.38
N GLU A 55 4.49 1.32 -2.55
CA GLU A 55 5.60 2.10 -1.98
C GLU A 55 5.65 2.01 -0.46
N LEU A 56 4.51 2.08 0.23
CA LEU A 56 4.43 1.97 1.69
C LEU A 56 4.84 0.57 2.16
N GLY A 57 4.40 -0.49 1.48
CA GLY A 57 4.74 -1.87 1.81
C GLY A 57 6.20 -2.23 1.49
N VAL A 58 6.69 -1.81 0.31
CA VAL A 58 8.06 -2.12 -0.14
C VAL A 58 9.11 -1.35 0.65
N LYS A 59 8.83 -0.11 1.09
CA LYS A 59 9.75 0.64 1.97
C LYS A 59 10.09 -0.14 3.23
N GLN A 60 9.13 -0.85 3.82
CA GLN A 60 9.39 -1.65 5.02
C GLN A 60 10.31 -2.84 4.74
N GLU A 61 10.08 -3.58 3.64
CA GLU A 61 10.89 -4.74 3.28
C GLU A 61 12.34 -4.34 2.92
N ILE A 62 12.51 -3.25 2.15
CA ILE A 62 13.85 -2.75 1.80
C ILE A 62 14.60 -2.28 3.04
N ASN A 63 13.92 -1.59 3.96
CA ASN A 63 14.55 -1.16 5.21
C ASN A 63 14.97 -2.36 6.07
N ALA A 64 14.11 -3.38 6.18
CA ALA A 64 14.44 -4.61 6.92
C ALA A 64 15.65 -5.34 6.32
N GLN A 65 15.78 -5.39 4.99
CA GLN A 65 16.92 -6.00 4.30
C GLN A 65 18.22 -5.21 4.53
N LYS A 66 18.19 -3.87 4.36
CA LYS A 66 19.36 -3.01 4.63
C LYS A 66 19.85 -3.11 6.07
N THR A 67 18.93 -3.15 7.04
CA THR A 67 19.29 -3.32 8.46
C THR A 67 19.99 -4.66 8.70
N ARG A 68 19.53 -5.75 8.06
CA ARG A 68 20.17 -7.06 8.18
C ARG A 68 21.57 -7.09 7.56
N GLU A 69 21.75 -6.49 6.39
CA GLU A 69 23.05 -6.39 5.71
C GLU A 69 24.05 -5.56 6.52
N GLU A 70 23.60 -4.43 7.09
CA GLU A 70 24.46 -3.54 7.88
C GLU A 70 24.91 -4.20 9.20
N ILE A 71 24.04 -5.00 9.83
CA ILE A 71 24.39 -5.79 11.02
C ILE A 71 25.42 -6.88 10.68
N ALA A 72 25.26 -7.57 9.56
CA ALA A 72 26.19 -8.62 9.11
C ALA A 72 27.58 -8.06 8.74
N LEU A 73 27.65 -6.85 8.17
CA LEU A 73 28.91 -6.20 7.83
C LEU A 73 29.67 -5.75 9.09
N LYS A 74 28.96 -5.19 10.08
CA LYS A 74 29.56 -4.69 11.34
C LYS A 74 30.06 -5.80 12.26
N SER A 75 29.52 -7.02 12.18
CA SER A 75 30.01 -8.17 12.95
C SER A 75 31.29 -8.77 12.39
N THR A 76 31.47 -8.73 11.05
CA THR A 76 32.65 -9.28 10.36
C THR A 76 33.90 -8.45 10.59
N VAL A 77 33.77 -7.12 10.73
CA VAL A 77 34.92 -6.20 10.92
C VAL A 77 35.39 -6.15 12.39
N ARG A 78 34.61 -6.70 13.32
CA ARG A 78 34.87 -6.62 14.77
C ARG A 78 35.48 -7.88 15.38
N GLY A 79 35.62 -8.96 14.62
CA GLY A 79 36.34 -10.18 14.97
C GLY A 79 37.71 -10.21 14.29
#